data_AF-A0A7C5WA65-F1
#
_entry.id   AF-A0A7C5WA65-F1
#
_cell.length_a   1.000
_cell.length_b   1.000
_cell.length_c   1.000
_cell.angle_alpha   90.00
_cell.angle_beta   90.00
_cell.angle_gamma   90.00
#
_symmetry.space_group_name_H-M   'P 1'
#
loop_
_entity.id
_entity.type
_entity.pdbx_description
1 polymer ?
#
loop_
_entity_poly.entity_id
_entity_poly.type
_entity_poly.pdbx_seq_one_letter_code
_entity_poly.pdbx_strand_id
1 'polypeptide(L)'
;MGGIAVPANATGRFGTPDVSLPLGTENPVSVKIEASKIPVGTVVKLTSTPEYGSKTTATGTLSGTFDSSSTTIDINLSTEYQCILTAEATFTMQTTMYFDGEKIEKVRVAGSPGSGSKVTYITETGREVKAEEVLARATYHLP
;
A
#
# COMPACT_ATOMS: atom_id res chain seq x y z
N MET A 1 -2.39 14.65 -2.93
CA MET A 1 -2.60 14.20 -4.32
C MET A 1 -2.84 15.43 -5.17
N GLY A 2 -1.93 15.75 -6.10
CA GLY A 2 -2.05 16.98 -6.91
C GLY A 2 -2.21 18.25 -6.05
N GLY A 3 -1.51 18.34 -4.92
CA GLY A 3 -1.65 19.43 -3.95
C GLY A 3 -2.88 19.37 -3.03
N ILE A 4 -3.86 18.49 -3.29
CA ILE A 4 -5.06 18.31 -2.45
C ILE A 4 -4.81 17.28 -1.35
N ALA A 5 -5.28 17.58 -0.13
CA ALA A 5 -5.24 16.64 0.99
C ALA A 5 -6.23 15.49 0.77
N VAL A 6 -5.79 14.26 0.98
CA VAL A 6 -6.66 13.08 0.92
C VAL A 6 -7.35 12.93 2.29
N PRO A 7 -8.67 12.70 2.35
CA PRO A 7 -9.35 12.41 3.62
C PRO A 7 -8.73 11.19 4.31
N ALA A 8 -8.60 11.24 5.64
CA ALA A 8 -8.06 10.12 6.42
C ALA A 8 -8.86 8.82 6.24
N ASN A 9 -10.17 8.94 5.96
CA ASN A 9 -11.09 7.83 5.72
C ASN A 9 -11.67 7.91 4.30
N ALA A 10 -10.81 7.80 3.28
CA ALA A 10 -11.26 7.66 1.90
C ALA A 10 -12.13 6.39 1.76
N THR A 11 -13.22 6.46 0.99
CA THR A 11 -14.22 5.39 0.84
C THR A 11 -13.90 4.43 -0.31
N GLY A 12 -13.20 4.89 -1.34
CA GLY A 12 -12.84 4.08 -2.51
C GLY A 12 -14.02 3.66 -3.38
N ARG A 13 -15.05 4.51 -3.51
CA ARG A 13 -16.26 4.19 -4.26
C ARG A 13 -16.36 4.99 -5.55
N PHE A 14 -16.62 4.29 -6.65
CA PHE A 14 -17.08 4.95 -7.88
C PHE A 14 -18.43 5.64 -7.64
N GLY A 15 -18.69 6.72 -8.36
CA GLY A 15 -19.84 7.61 -8.21
C GLY A 15 -19.71 8.64 -7.07
N THR A 16 -18.86 8.42 -6.07
CA THR A 16 -18.67 9.35 -4.92
C THR A 16 -17.18 9.59 -4.66
N PRO A 17 -16.54 10.51 -5.41
CA PRO A 17 -15.10 10.68 -5.34
C PRO A 17 -14.66 11.25 -3.99
N ASP A 18 -13.67 10.61 -3.36
CA ASP A 18 -13.06 11.10 -2.11
C ASP A 18 -12.20 12.36 -2.32
N VAL A 19 -11.63 12.50 -3.53
CA VAL A 19 -10.83 13.64 -3.97
C VAL A 19 -11.27 14.00 -5.39
N SER A 20 -11.57 15.28 -5.61
CA SER A 20 -11.79 15.84 -6.94
C SER A 20 -10.63 16.76 -7.29
N LEU A 21 -9.96 16.51 -8.41
CA LEU A 21 -8.87 17.35 -8.89
C LEU A 21 -9.43 18.55 -9.67
N PRO A 22 -8.82 19.75 -9.54
CA PRO A 22 -9.20 20.89 -10.37
C PRO A 22 -9.08 20.61 -11.87
N LEU A 23 -9.94 21.23 -12.67
CA LEU A 23 -9.80 21.20 -14.12
C LEU A 23 -8.43 21.77 -14.54
N GLY A 24 -7.77 21.11 -15.49
CA GLY A 24 -6.43 21.51 -15.94
C GLY A 24 -5.29 21.02 -15.04
N THR A 25 -5.56 20.17 -14.05
CA THR A 25 -4.49 19.46 -13.33
C THR A 25 -3.64 18.67 -14.32
N GLU A 26 -2.32 18.86 -14.26
CA GLU A 26 -1.37 18.12 -15.12
C GLU A 26 -1.43 16.61 -14.84
N ASN A 27 -1.21 15.82 -15.88
CA ASN A 27 -1.12 14.36 -15.83
C ASN A 27 0.25 13.97 -16.40
N PRO A 28 1.14 13.32 -15.66
CA PRO A 28 0.93 12.59 -14.40
C PRO A 28 0.62 13.44 -13.15
N VAL A 29 -0.13 12.87 -12.21
CA VAL A 29 -0.46 13.51 -10.92
C VAL A 29 0.48 13.02 -9.82
N SER A 30 1.06 13.95 -9.05
CA SER A 30 1.90 13.62 -7.89
C SER A 30 1.08 13.16 -6.68
N VAL A 31 1.43 11.99 -6.15
CA VAL A 31 0.83 11.38 -4.96
C VAL A 31 1.90 11.15 -3.90
N LYS A 32 1.78 11.85 -2.77
CA LYS A 32 2.61 11.60 -1.59
C LYS A 32 2.10 10.34 -0.87
N ILE A 33 2.97 9.38 -0.66
CA ILE A 33 2.74 8.20 0.16
C ILE A 33 3.49 8.35 1.47
N GLU A 34 2.80 8.12 2.58
CA GLU A 34 3.38 8.10 3.92
C GLU A 34 3.30 6.69 4.48
N ALA A 35 4.36 6.25 5.13
CA ALA A 35 4.47 4.92 5.71
C ALA A 35 5.19 4.97 7.06
N SER A 36 4.77 4.10 7.96
CA SER A 36 5.40 3.86 9.25
C SER A 36 5.68 2.37 9.40
N LYS A 37 6.80 2.02 10.05
CA LYS A 37 7.22 0.64 10.31
C LYS A 37 7.46 -0.18 9.02
N ILE A 38 7.78 0.50 7.92
CA ILE A 38 8.27 -0.10 6.68
C ILE A 38 9.74 0.31 6.53
N PRO A 39 10.67 -0.62 6.25
CA PRO A 39 12.08 -0.28 6.07
C PRO A 39 12.27 0.81 5.01
N VAL A 40 13.11 1.79 5.31
CA VAL A 40 13.56 2.79 4.33
C VAL A 40 14.28 2.09 3.17
N GLY A 41 14.15 2.61 1.96
CA GLY A 41 14.61 1.93 0.74
C GLY A 41 13.62 0.91 0.16
N THR A 42 12.49 0.63 0.85
CA THR A 42 11.42 -0.20 0.27
C THR A 42 10.76 0.52 -0.89
N VAL A 43 10.59 -0.19 -2.01
CA VAL A 43 9.85 0.28 -3.18
C VAL A 43 8.35 0.08 -2.93
N VAL A 44 7.59 1.17 -3.08
CA VAL A 44 6.14 1.18 -3.07
C VAL A 44 5.64 1.20 -4.50
N LYS A 45 4.69 0.32 -4.82
CA LYS A 45 3.93 0.31 -6.07
C LYS A 45 2.58 0.98 -5.84
N LEU A 46 2.32 2.07 -6.54
CA LEU A 46 1.02 2.72 -6.62
C LEU A 46 0.30 2.25 -7.88
N THR A 47 -0.96 1.88 -7.75
CA THR A 47 -1.82 1.45 -8.86
C THR A 47 -3.05 2.34 -8.93
N SER A 48 -3.34 2.88 -10.12
CA SER A 48 -4.60 3.53 -10.43
C SER A 48 -5.48 2.57 -11.20
N THR A 49 -6.67 2.28 -10.66
CA THR A 49 -7.69 1.48 -11.33
C THR A 49 -8.86 2.38 -11.70
N PRO A 50 -9.04 2.73 -12.98
CA PRO A 50 -10.23 3.46 -13.40
C PRO A 50 -11.46 2.56 -13.34
N GLU A 51 -12.64 3.17 -13.28
CA GLU A 51 -13.93 2.45 -13.37
C GLU A 51 -14.04 1.64 -14.67
N TYR A 52 -13.53 2.22 -15.76
CA TYR A 52 -13.43 1.60 -17.07
C TYR A 52 -12.04 1.84 -17.68
N GLY A 53 -11.57 0.87 -18.46
CA GLY A 53 -10.28 0.93 -19.15
C GLY A 53 -9.13 0.25 -18.39
N SER A 54 -7.90 0.63 -18.73
CA SER A 54 -6.69 -0.05 -18.24
C SER A 54 -6.14 0.60 -16.98
N LYS A 55 -5.60 -0.23 -16.09
CA LYS A 55 -4.88 0.21 -14.90
C LYS A 55 -3.54 0.81 -15.28
N THR A 56 -3.09 1.80 -14.52
CA THR A 56 -1.73 2.33 -14.59
C THR A 56 -1.00 2.04 -13.28
N THR A 57 0.31 1.89 -13.34
CA THR A 57 1.15 1.68 -12.18
C THR A 57 2.37 2.59 -12.22
N ALA A 58 2.83 2.99 -11.05
CA ALA A 58 4.06 3.75 -10.86
C ALA A 58 4.70 3.33 -9.53
N THR A 59 6.00 3.58 -9.37
CA THR A 59 6.74 3.21 -8.17
C THR A 59 7.49 4.39 -7.58
N GLY A 60 7.76 4.31 -6.28
CA GLY A 60 8.62 5.25 -5.56
C GLY A 60 9.31 4.55 -4.40
N THR A 61 10.42 5.11 -3.95
CA THR A 61 11.25 4.50 -2.91
C THR A 61 11.11 5.31 -1.62
N LEU A 62 10.75 4.63 -0.52
CA LEU A 62 10.59 5.27 0.77
C LEU A 62 11.92 5.83 1.29
N SER A 63 11.88 7.08 1.75
CA SER A 63 12.99 7.78 2.41
C SER A 63 12.54 8.39 3.74
N GLY A 64 13.49 8.67 4.64
CA GLY A 64 13.21 9.17 5.99
C GLY A 64 13.72 8.22 7.07
N THR A 65 12.85 7.85 8.01
CA THR A 65 13.15 6.93 9.11
C THR A 65 12.21 5.72 9.09
N PHE A 66 12.53 4.67 9.86
CA PHE A 66 11.64 3.53 10.01
C PHE A 66 10.27 3.89 10.60
N ASP A 67 10.22 4.86 11.52
CA ASP A 67 8.99 5.28 12.18
C ASP A 67 8.15 6.24 11.33
N SER A 68 8.80 7.00 10.45
CA SER A 68 8.15 7.92 9.53
C SER A 68 8.95 8.03 8.24
N SER A 69 8.40 7.47 7.17
CA SER A 69 8.97 7.50 5.83
C SER A 69 7.95 7.98 4.82
N SER A 70 8.43 8.52 3.70
CA SER A 70 7.56 8.93 2.61
C SER A 70 8.24 8.83 1.25
N THR A 71 7.42 8.83 0.19
CA THR A 71 7.84 9.00 -1.20
C THR A 71 6.77 9.79 -1.94
N THR A 72 7.15 10.51 -2.98
CA THR A 72 6.19 11.07 -3.96
C THR A 72 6.26 10.24 -5.22
N ILE A 73 5.10 9.84 -5.75
CA ILE A 73 4.96 9.03 -6.96
C ILE A 73 4.11 9.80 -7.95
N ASP A 74 4.63 10.01 -9.15
CA ASP A 74 3.87 10.58 -10.27
C ASP A 74 3.17 9.45 -11.02
N ILE A 75 1.84 9.50 -11.09
CA ILE A 75 1.03 8.44 -11.71
C ILE A 75 0.02 9.04 -12.70
N ASN A 76 -0.12 8.37 -13.85
CA ASN A 76 -1.17 8.72 -14.80
C ASN A 76 -2.54 8.31 -14.29
N LEU A 77 -3.48 9.24 -14.25
CA LEU A 77 -4.89 8.97 -13.93
C LEU A 77 -5.75 9.04 -15.19
N SER A 78 -6.87 8.32 -15.19
CA SER A 78 -7.89 8.53 -16.22
C SER A 78 -8.50 9.92 -16.06
N THR A 79 -8.59 10.65 -17.17
CA THR A 79 -9.28 11.94 -17.24
C THR A 79 -10.76 11.79 -17.60
N GLU A 80 -11.18 10.59 -18.00
CA GLU A 80 -12.56 10.28 -18.43
C GLU A 80 -13.36 9.57 -17.34
N TYR A 81 -12.68 8.78 -16.50
CA TYR A 81 -13.29 7.92 -15.50
C TYR A 81 -12.69 8.13 -14.12
N GLN A 82 -13.50 7.93 -13.08
CA GLN A 82 -13.02 7.95 -11.71
C GLN A 82 -12.02 6.82 -11.46
N CYS A 83 -11.03 7.06 -10.60
CA CYS A 83 -9.96 6.13 -10.30
C CYS A 83 -9.94 5.76 -8.81
N ILE A 84 -9.70 4.48 -8.52
CA ILE A 84 -9.33 4.00 -7.19
C ILE A 84 -7.82 3.79 -7.16
N LEU A 85 -7.15 4.42 -6.20
CA LEU A 85 -5.72 4.26 -5.95
C LEU A 85 -5.47 3.22 -4.87
N THR A 86 -4.55 2.29 -5.11
CA THR A 86 -4.05 1.35 -4.10
C THR A 86 -2.52 1.38 -4.06
N ALA A 87 -1.95 1.21 -2.87
CA ALA A 87 -0.50 1.21 -2.67
C ALA A 87 -0.06 -0.11 -2.05
N GLU A 88 1.08 -0.63 -2.49
CA GLU A 88 1.64 -1.90 -2.01
C GLU A 88 3.15 -1.78 -1.81
N ALA A 89 3.64 -2.23 -0.66
CA ALA A 89 5.05 -2.33 -0.35
C ALA A 89 5.38 -3.77 0.05
N THR A 90 6.45 -4.34 -0.52
CA THR A 90 6.94 -5.67 -0.12
C THR A 90 8.41 -5.57 0.25
N PHE A 91 8.77 -6.10 1.43
CA PHE A 91 10.14 -6.06 1.92
C PHE A 91 10.49 -7.36 2.66
N THR A 92 11.78 -7.66 2.72
CA THR A 92 12.29 -8.84 3.43
C THR A 92 12.23 -8.62 4.94
N MET A 93 11.82 -9.65 5.68
CA MET A 93 11.79 -9.64 7.13
C MET A 93 13.22 -9.57 7.70
N GLN A 94 13.46 -8.65 8.64
CA GLN A 94 14.77 -8.52 9.30
C GLN A 94 14.95 -9.46 10.50
N THR A 95 13.85 -9.90 11.10
CA THR A 95 13.84 -10.88 12.18
C THR A 95 13.43 -12.24 11.66
N THR A 96 14.05 -13.30 12.18
CA THR A 96 13.64 -14.67 11.84
C THR A 96 12.31 -14.97 12.54
N MET A 97 11.29 -15.30 11.75
CA MET A 97 9.98 -15.74 12.23
C MET A 97 9.55 -16.99 11.45
N TYR A 98 8.76 -17.84 12.08
CA TYR A 98 8.22 -19.06 11.47
C TYR A 98 6.70 -19.11 11.62
N PHE A 99 6.03 -19.71 10.64
CA PHE A 99 4.62 -20.05 10.69
C PHE A 99 4.46 -21.51 10.26
N ASP A 100 3.89 -22.35 11.12
CA ASP A 100 3.76 -23.80 10.90
C ASP A 100 5.08 -24.50 10.48
N GLY A 101 6.21 -24.09 11.09
CA GLY A 101 7.54 -24.63 10.79
C GLY A 101 8.21 -24.07 9.54
N GLU A 102 7.53 -23.18 8.80
CA GLU A 102 8.05 -22.54 7.61
C GLU A 102 8.55 -21.12 7.93
N LYS A 103 9.74 -20.76 7.44
CA LYS A 103 10.30 -19.42 7.68
C LYS A 103 9.52 -18.37 6.90
N ILE A 104 9.19 -17.27 7.56
CA ILE A 104 8.66 -16.07 6.94
C ILE A 104 9.83 -15.29 6.30
N GLU A 105 9.75 -15.07 4.99
CA GLU A 105 10.79 -14.38 4.23
C GLU A 105 10.46 -12.91 4.01
N LYS A 106 9.20 -12.61 3.64
CA LYS A 106 8.78 -11.27 3.21
C LYS A 106 7.53 -10.83 3.95
N VAL A 107 7.35 -9.52 3.99
CA VAL A 107 6.12 -8.85 4.46
C VAL A 107 5.61 -8.02 3.30
N ARG A 108 4.32 -8.14 3.01
CA ARG A 108 3.60 -7.28 2.09
C ARG A 108 2.60 -6.43 2.89
N VAL A 109 2.67 -5.12 2.69
CA VAL A 109 1.72 -4.15 3.25
C VAL A 109 0.96 -3.52 2.09
N ALA A 110 -0.36 -3.68 2.08
CA ALA A 110 -1.24 -3.15 1.06
C ALA A 110 -2.24 -2.16 1.66
N GLY A 111 -2.25 -0.93 1.16
CA GLY A 111 -3.20 0.11 1.49
C GLY A 111 -4.26 0.27 0.41
N SER A 112 -5.53 0.20 0.81
CA SER A 112 -6.67 0.50 -0.03
C SER A 112 -7.62 1.47 0.69
N PRO A 113 -8.29 2.38 -0.04
CA PRO A 113 -9.33 3.21 0.53
C PRO A 113 -10.38 2.36 1.27
N GLY A 114 -10.87 2.87 2.41
CA GLY A 114 -11.98 2.29 3.18
C GLY A 114 -11.64 1.10 4.06
N SER A 115 -10.44 0.52 3.95
CA SER A 115 -10.05 -0.72 4.66
C SER A 115 -8.77 -0.62 5.48
N GLY A 116 -8.12 0.55 5.50
CA GLY A 116 -6.80 0.71 6.12
C GLY A 116 -5.71 -0.11 5.43
N SER A 117 -4.56 -0.25 6.10
CA SER A 117 -3.46 -1.10 5.63
C SER A 117 -3.66 -2.55 6.07
N LYS A 118 -3.43 -3.49 5.16
CA LYS A 118 -3.43 -4.94 5.42
C LYS A 118 -2.01 -5.47 5.35
N VAL A 119 -1.64 -6.30 6.32
CA VAL A 119 -0.32 -6.96 6.39
C VAL A 119 -0.47 -8.43 6.04
N THR A 120 0.35 -8.90 5.11
CA THR A 120 0.46 -10.30 4.70
C THR A 120 1.91 -10.73 4.84
N TYR A 121 2.13 -11.81 5.59
CA TYR A 121 3.41 -12.48 5.68
C TYR A 121 3.54 -13.47 4.53
N ILE A 122 4.72 -13.56 3.93
CA ILE A 122 5.01 -14.47 2.82
C ILE A 122 6.19 -15.34 3.24
N THR A 123 5.96 -16.63 3.24
CA THR A 123 6.97 -17.62 3.62
C THR A 123 7.99 -17.88 2.51
N GLU A 124 9.07 -18.60 2.81
CA GLU A 124 10.10 -18.96 1.83
C GLU A 124 9.58 -19.78 0.65
N THR A 125 8.51 -20.57 0.81
CA THR A 125 7.85 -21.26 -0.32
C THR A 125 6.82 -20.39 -1.06
N GLY A 126 6.59 -19.16 -0.59
CA GLY A 126 5.62 -18.23 -1.18
C GLY A 126 4.19 -18.34 -0.62
N ARG A 127 3.97 -19.12 0.45
CA ARG A 127 2.67 -19.18 1.13
C ARG A 127 2.35 -17.83 1.75
N GLU A 128 1.18 -17.30 1.42
CA GLU A 128 0.66 -16.07 2.02
C GLU A 128 -0.10 -16.39 3.31
N VAL A 129 0.25 -15.70 4.40
CA VAL A 129 -0.35 -15.85 5.72
C VAL A 129 -0.79 -14.48 6.22
N LYS A 130 -2.05 -14.34 6.61
CA LYS A 130 -2.55 -13.06 7.11
C LYS A 130 -1.99 -12.77 8.50
N ALA A 131 -1.84 -11.49 8.83
CA ALA A 131 -1.28 -11.11 10.12
C ALA A 131 -2.10 -11.63 11.32
N GLU A 132 -3.43 -11.68 11.20
CA GLU A 132 -4.31 -12.25 12.22
C GLU A 132 -4.03 -13.74 12.52
N GLU A 133 -3.64 -14.52 11.51
CA GLU A 133 -3.33 -15.94 11.66
C GLU A 133 -2.00 -16.12 12.39
N VAL A 134 -0.99 -15.32 12.03
CA VAL A 134 0.31 -15.32 12.72
C VAL A 134 0.14 -14.94 14.20
N LEU A 135 -0.67 -13.93 14.49
CA LEU A 135 -0.93 -13.49 15.86
C LEU A 135 -1.66 -14.56 16.68
N ALA A 136 -2.71 -15.17 16.11
CA ALA A 136 -3.47 -16.22 16.79
C ALA A 136 -2.60 -17.43 17.18
N ARG A 137 -1.57 -17.74 16.37
CA ARG A 137 -0.66 -18.85 16.66
C ARG A 137 0.40 -18.49 17.70
N ALA A 138 0.84 -17.23 17.75
CA ALA A 138 1.81 -16.74 18.73
C ALA A 138 1.26 -16.74 20.16
N THR A 139 -0.02 -16.39 20.35
CA THR A 139 -0.67 -16.41 21.68
C THR A 139 -0.94 -17.82 22.21
N TYR A 140 -0.98 -18.83 21.35
CA TYR A 140 -1.19 -20.23 21.77
C TYR A 140 0.07 -20.91 22.36
N HIS A 141 1.22 -20.23 22.39
CA HIS A 141 2.51 -20.78 22.85
C HIS A 141 3.07 -20.11 24.11
N LEU A 142 2.27 -19.35 24.87
CA LEU A 142 2.66 -18.91 26.22
C LEU A 142 2.29 -19.99 27.25
N PRO A 143 3.23 -20.48 28.07
CA PRO A 143 2.96 -21.40 29.17
C PRO A 143 2.14 -20.76 30.30
#